data_AF-A0A7Y9SQK1-F1
#
_entry.id   AF-A0A7Y9SQK1-F1
#
_cell.length_a   1.000
_cell.length_b   1.000
_cell.length_c   1.000
_cell.angle_alpha   90.00
_cell.angle_beta   90.00
_cell.angle_gamma   90.00
#
_symmetry.space_group_name_H-M   'P 1'
#
loop_
_entity.id
_entity.type
_entity.pdbx_description
1 polymer ?
#
loop_
_entity_poly.entity_id
_entity_poly.type
_entity_poly.pdbx_seq_one_letter_code
_entity_poly.pdbx_strand_id
1 'polypeptide(L)'
;MDDKRSENSVATARAWTQGNIAGLDDSMTRRLVASTVYTESNGGDLAITNDQGYVGRYQAGAGWLADAGLVDQDRYRQALKDSGYTREWDWAVSGGMTRFLNNPENWNNGLSLEQYKASADVQDGAFKTISDAAYQQAMRTGVLHEGDTPEHIAGILKARHISGAGGAAQVVQGSSVADSNGTSNADYYNDIAINQDRLDAGMGLDPARERSVLIRGALQDGQLAPGEKGEGVRQLQEALAAQGYTVGTPDGKFGPNTERCVREYQQAHGMPVTATADAAMLATLGVGQHIRQMPDGALRDGRLEHGEKGDAVRALQQALRDNGEQVGVDGDFGSGTQRALKHYQEGAGLPSTGVADRETLQSLELGALLQQIPQSPSPSSATPQPAAAAPPPPSAPPSTAPTTAAAAVSMADPGHPEHAMYAAVVGKLEALGDRGAFQGREALERAAGQIVVEAKVSGLQKVDHVVPSNNGGFIAVEGGLQDPAHRRVYVDQAQAVNQSVEQSSRQLETLNADVQRLQAQEPAQNQARGMPM
;
A
#
# COMPACT_ATOMS: atom_id res chain seq x y z
N MET A 1 13.56 10.89 24.57
CA MET A 1 14.86 11.34 24.04
C MET A 1 14.86 11.45 22.52
N ASP A 2 13.77 11.11 21.82
CA ASP A 2 13.71 10.98 20.35
C ASP A 2 13.54 12.28 19.55
N ASP A 3 13.07 13.38 20.16
CA ASP A 3 12.75 14.63 19.42
C ASP A 3 13.92 15.17 18.59
N LYS A 4 15.12 15.25 19.19
CA LYS A 4 16.26 15.87 18.52
C LYS A 4 16.75 15.07 17.30
N ARG A 5 16.65 13.74 17.36
CA ARG A 5 17.02 12.87 16.24
C ARG A 5 16.02 13.02 15.09
N SER A 6 14.73 13.07 15.42
CA SER A 6 13.67 13.31 14.44
C SER A 6 13.79 14.69 13.81
N GLU A 7 14.00 15.74 14.60
CA GLU A 7 14.23 17.11 14.12
C GLU A 7 15.42 17.20 13.15
N ASN A 8 16.56 16.60 13.50
CA ASN A 8 17.74 16.56 12.63
C ASN A 8 17.44 15.83 11.32
N SER A 9 16.70 14.73 11.38
CA SER A 9 16.34 13.93 10.20
C SER A 9 15.45 14.72 9.24
N VAL A 10 14.46 15.43 9.78
CA VAL A 10 13.59 16.33 9.02
C VAL A 10 14.38 17.48 8.43
N ALA A 11 15.29 18.10 9.19
CA ALA A 11 16.14 19.18 8.71
C ALA A 11 17.04 18.72 7.56
N THR A 12 17.63 17.53 7.68
CA THR A 12 18.43 16.90 6.62
C THR A 12 17.63 16.69 5.34
N ALA A 13 16.40 16.18 5.46
CA ALA A 13 15.51 16.00 4.31
C ALA A 13 15.06 17.34 3.68
N ARG A 14 14.86 18.40 4.48
CA ARG A 14 14.56 19.74 3.96
C ARG A 14 15.75 20.36 3.22
N ALA A 15 16.98 20.03 3.64
CA ALA A 15 18.20 20.48 2.99
C ALA A 15 18.54 19.72 1.69
N TRP A 16 17.79 18.67 1.35
CA TRP A 16 18.01 17.88 0.13
C TRP A 16 17.84 18.70 -1.16
N THR A 17 18.82 18.61 -2.05
CA THR A 17 18.93 19.38 -3.31
C THR A 17 19.11 18.53 -4.57
N GLN A 18 19.20 17.20 -4.47
CA GLN A 18 19.59 16.35 -5.61
C GLN A 18 18.44 16.04 -6.60
N GLY A 19 17.28 16.64 -6.41
CA GLY A 19 16.05 16.32 -7.13
C GLY A 19 15.43 14.99 -6.69
N ASN A 20 14.41 14.54 -7.42
CA ASN A 20 13.65 13.37 -7.02
C ASN A 20 14.40 12.06 -7.27
N ILE A 21 14.24 11.11 -6.35
CA ILE A 21 14.61 9.72 -6.56
C ILE A 21 13.60 9.08 -7.52
N ALA A 22 14.06 8.21 -8.41
CA ALA A 22 13.23 7.55 -9.41
C ALA A 22 12.04 6.82 -8.77
N GLY A 23 10.85 7.02 -9.33
CA GLY A 23 9.59 6.48 -8.80
C GLY A 23 8.97 7.28 -7.66
N LEU A 24 9.63 8.33 -7.17
CA LEU A 24 9.15 9.16 -6.06
C LEU A 24 8.93 10.62 -6.49
N ASP A 25 7.98 11.28 -5.85
CA ASP A 25 7.87 12.75 -5.90
C ASP A 25 8.84 13.41 -4.90
N ASP A 26 8.86 14.75 -4.85
CA ASP A 26 9.77 15.49 -3.94
C ASP A 26 9.48 15.14 -2.48
N SER A 27 8.20 15.04 -2.15
CA SER A 27 7.73 14.73 -0.80
C SER A 27 8.23 13.36 -0.33
N MET A 28 8.10 12.32 -1.17
CA MET A 28 8.53 10.97 -0.82
C MET A 28 10.03 10.77 -0.93
N THR A 29 10.68 11.51 -1.82
CA THR A 29 12.15 11.56 -1.85
C THR A 29 12.68 12.07 -0.52
N ARG A 30 12.15 13.21 -0.03
CA ARG A 30 12.53 13.77 1.26
C ARG A 30 12.18 12.83 2.40
N ARG A 31 11.02 12.16 2.32
CA ARG A 31 10.59 11.20 3.35
C ARG A 31 11.54 10.01 3.47
N LEU A 32 11.95 9.45 2.33
CA LEU A 32 12.96 8.40 2.27
C LEU A 32 14.27 8.87 2.89
N VAL A 33 14.74 10.07 2.51
CA VAL A 33 15.96 10.66 3.08
C VAL A 33 15.87 10.80 4.60
N ALA A 34 14.79 11.40 5.11
CA ALA A 34 14.59 11.59 6.54
C ALA A 34 14.62 10.24 7.28
N SER A 35 13.88 9.27 6.76
CA SER A 35 13.76 7.94 7.37
C SER A 35 15.08 7.18 7.38
N THR A 36 15.87 7.26 6.30
CA THR A 36 17.18 6.61 6.23
C THR A 36 18.17 7.24 7.21
N VAL A 37 18.32 8.57 7.22
CA VAL A 37 19.28 9.22 8.13
C VAL A 37 18.86 9.13 9.60
N TYR A 38 17.55 9.03 9.87
CA TYR A 38 17.02 8.72 11.18
C TYR A 38 17.59 7.39 11.68
N THR A 39 17.52 6.33 10.87
CA THR A 39 18.06 5.02 11.21
C THR A 39 19.61 5.03 11.28
N GLU A 40 20.27 5.60 10.28
CA GLU A 40 21.70 5.37 10.02
C GLU A 40 22.66 6.28 10.83
N SER A 41 22.32 7.54 11.10
CA SER A 41 23.34 8.54 11.48
C SER A 41 22.90 9.60 12.48
N ASN A 42 22.08 9.23 13.47
CA ASN A 42 21.56 10.19 14.45
C ASN A 42 20.86 11.41 13.79
N GLY A 43 20.24 11.18 12.63
CA GLY A 43 19.48 12.18 11.89
C GLY A 43 20.29 13.04 10.93
N GLY A 44 21.44 12.56 10.42
CA GLY A 44 22.13 13.21 9.31
C GLY A 44 23.59 13.57 9.53
N ASP A 45 24.27 13.02 10.54
CA ASP A 45 25.67 13.35 10.81
C ASP A 45 26.58 12.93 9.64
N LEU A 46 27.21 13.92 8.99
CA LEU A 46 28.08 13.72 7.84
C LEU A 46 29.43 13.11 8.20
N ALA A 47 29.90 13.33 9.43
CA ALA A 47 31.23 12.98 9.89
C ALA A 47 31.26 11.66 10.69
N ILE A 48 30.10 11.03 10.90
CA ILE A 48 30.02 9.79 11.65
C ILE A 48 30.76 8.64 10.93
N THR A 49 31.36 7.77 11.71
CA THR A 49 31.92 6.50 11.23
C THR A 49 31.70 5.47 12.33
N ASN A 50 31.06 4.35 11.99
CA ASN A 50 30.83 3.30 12.97
C ASN A 50 32.07 2.42 13.17
N ASP A 51 32.02 1.53 14.16
CA ASP A 51 33.13 0.65 14.53
C ASP A 51 33.56 -0.30 13.40
N GLN A 52 32.65 -0.58 12.46
CA GLN A 52 32.92 -1.44 11.30
C GLN A 52 33.47 -0.65 10.09
N GLY A 53 33.55 0.68 10.19
CA GLY A 53 34.12 1.54 9.17
C GLY A 53 33.13 2.06 8.13
N TYR A 54 31.82 1.94 8.34
CA TYR A 54 30.81 2.58 7.48
C TYR A 54 30.77 4.09 7.76
N VAL A 55 30.70 4.90 6.71
CA VAL A 55 30.99 6.33 6.79
C VAL A 55 29.82 7.22 6.36
N GLY A 56 29.69 8.36 7.04
CA GLY A 56 28.74 9.41 6.70
C GLY A 56 27.29 9.09 7.05
N ARG A 57 26.40 10.00 6.64
CA ARG A 57 25.02 10.02 7.11
C ARG A 57 24.14 8.85 6.63
N TYR A 58 24.60 8.15 5.61
CA TYR A 58 23.95 6.97 5.05
C TYR A 58 24.65 5.66 5.43
N GLN A 59 25.67 5.73 6.31
CA GLN A 59 26.51 4.59 6.69
C GLN A 59 26.99 3.82 5.45
N ALA A 60 27.69 4.53 4.55
CA ALA A 60 28.13 3.96 3.29
C ALA A 60 29.35 3.04 3.48
N GLY A 61 29.26 1.83 2.93
CA GLY A 61 30.38 0.89 2.81
C GLY A 61 31.19 1.11 1.53
N ALA A 62 32.34 0.45 1.39
CA ALA A 62 33.21 0.62 0.22
C ALA A 62 32.56 0.13 -1.08
N GLY A 63 31.83 -0.98 -1.06
CA GLY A 63 31.11 -1.49 -2.23
C GLY A 63 29.99 -0.57 -2.64
N TRP A 64 29.25 -0.01 -1.69
CA TRP A 64 28.22 0.99 -1.94
C TRP A 64 28.79 2.27 -2.58
N LEU A 65 29.93 2.75 -2.07
CA LEU A 65 30.62 3.92 -2.65
C LEU A 65 31.21 3.62 -4.03
N ALA A 66 31.63 2.38 -4.27
CA ALA A 66 32.10 1.93 -5.58
C ALA A 66 30.94 1.88 -6.60
N ASP A 67 29.77 1.37 -6.20
CA ASP A 67 28.58 1.35 -7.04
C ASP A 67 28.05 2.77 -7.32
N ALA A 68 28.27 3.72 -6.42
CA ALA A 68 28.01 5.14 -6.63
C ALA A 68 29.07 5.84 -7.49
N GLY A 69 30.15 5.15 -7.87
CA GLY A 69 31.25 5.68 -8.67
C GLY A 69 32.19 6.63 -7.92
N LEU A 70 32.08 6.76 -6.60
CA LEU A 70 32.95 7.60 -5.78
C LEU A 70 34.28 6.92 -5.44
N VAL A 71 34.28 5.60 -5.43
CA VAL A 71 35.43 4.74 -5.18
C VAL A 71 35.69 3.87 -6.41
N ASP A 72 36.95 3.54 -6.66
CA ASP A 72 37.36 2.65 -7.76
C ASP A 72 36.83 1.21 -7.51
N GLN A 73 35.96 0.75 -8.41
CA GLN A 73 35.27 -0.53 -8.29
C GLN A 73 36.21 -1.73 -8.44
N ASP A 74 37.24 -1.63 -9.30
CA ASP A 74 38.18 -2.72 -9.52
C ASP A 74 39.15 -2.84 -8.35
N ARG A 75 39.61 -1.70 -7.81
CA ARG A 75 40.42 -1.69 -6.58
C ARG A 75 39.66 -2.23 -5.39
N TYR A 76 38.38 -1.89 -5.23
CA TYR A 76 37.54 -2.46 -4.18
C TYR A 76 37.44 -3.99 -4.30
N ARG A 77 37.08 -4.52 -5.48
CA ARG A 77 36.99 -5.96 -5.72
C ARG A 77 38.32 -6.67 -5.48
N GLN A 78 39.42 -6.06 -5.93
CA GLN A 78 40.76 -6.58 -5.72
C GLN A 78 41.12 -6.59 -4.23
N ALA A 79 40.86 -5.51 -3.50
CA ALA A 79 41.15 -5.44 -2.07
C ALA A 79 40.37 -6.50 -1.27
N LEU A 80 39.10 -6.75 -1.61
CA LEU A 80 38.30 -7.80 -0.99
C LEU A 80 38.92 -9.19 -1.24
N LYS A 81 39.29 -9.46 -2.50
CA LYS A 81 39.90 -10.72 -2.95
C LYS A 81 41.27 -10.97 -2.30
N ASP A 82 42.15 -9.98 -2.31
CA ASP A 82 43.51 -10.07 -1.77
C ASP A 82 43.50 -10.24 -0.25
N SER A 83 42.46 -9.73 0.41
CA SER A 83 42.23 -9.92 1.84
C SER A 83 41.64 -11.30 2.18
N GLY A 84 41.25 -12.11 1.19
CA GLY A 84 40.67 -13.44 1.39
C GLY A 84 39.21 -13.45 1.84
N TYR A 85 38.49 -12.33 1.73
CA TYR A 85 37.08 -12.22 2.12
C TYR A 85 36.16 -12.26 0.91
N THR A 86 34.97 -12.83 1.09
CA THR A 86 33.89 -12.87 0.07
C THR A 86 32.70 -12.00 0.44
N ARG A 87 32.59 -11.58 1.71
CA ARG A 87 31.52 -10.71 2.21
C ARG A 87 32.13 -9.41 2.73
N GLU A 88 31.57 -8.28 2.31
CA GLU A 88 32.03 -6.94 2.75
C GLU A 88 31.99 -6.80 4.27
N TRP A 89 30.95 -7.33 4.92
CA TRP A 89 30.81 -7.28 6.38
C TRP A 89 32.00 -7.92 7.10
N ASP A 90 32.43 -9.12 6.69
CA ASP A 90 33.56 -9.81 7.33
C ASP A 90 34.87 -9.02 7.12
N TRP A 91 35.02 -8.44 5.92
CA TRP A 91 36.16 -7.61 5.59
C TRP A 91 36.17 -6.28 6.37
N ALA A 92 34.99 -5.67 6.58
CA ALA A 92 34.79 -4.49 7.39
C ALA A 92 35.15 -4.75 8.86
N VAL A 93 34.69 -5.87 9.44
CA VAL A 93 35.03 -6.31 10.80
C VAL A 93 36.54 -6.51 10.99
N SER A 94 37.26 -6.92 9.94
CA SER A 94 38.73 -7.03 9.97
C SER A 94 39.48 -5.68 9.92
N GLY A 95 38.74 -4.57 9.83
CA GLY A 95 39.26 -3.22 9.57
C GLY A 95 39.74 -3.01 8.13
N GLY A 96 39.51 -3.97 7.23
CA GLY A 96 39.92 -3.90 5.82
C GLY A 96 39.27 -2.72 5.09
N MET A 97 37.96 -2.55 5.29
CA MET A 97 37.21 -1.43 4.70
C MET A 97 37.74 -0.07 5.17
N THR A 98 37.99 0.10 6.47
CA THR A 98 38.56 1.33 7.02
C THR A 98 39.92 1.66 6.41
N ARG A 99 40.81 0.67 6.28
CA ARG A 99 42.13 0.86 5.63
C ARG A 99 41.96 1.25 4.16
N PHE A 100 41.03 0.62 3.47
CA PHE A 100 40.75 0.89 2.06
C PHE A 100 40.20 2.30 1.83
N LEU A 101 39.21 2.74 2.62
CA LEU A 101 38.61 4.06 2.51
C LEU A 101 39.55 5.19 2.94
N ASN A 102 40.49 4.94 3.86
CA ASN A 102 41.51 5.91 4.25
C ASN A 102 42.59 6.13 3.18
N ASN A 103 42.69 5.26 2.17
CA ASN A 103 43.64 5.46 1.07
C ASN A 103 43.01 6.36 -0.01
N PRO A 104 43.51 7.60 -0.19
CA PRO A 104 42.95 8.53 -1.18
C PRO A 104 43.08 8.03 -2.62
N GLU A 105 44.02 7.13 -2.93
CA GLU A 105 44.16 6.58 -4.28
C GLU A 105 42.98 5.68 -4.68
N ASN A 106 42.19 5.21 -3.72
CA ASN A 106 41.01 4.37 -4.00
C ASN A 106 39.76 5.19 -4.35
N TRP A 107 39.82 6.52 -4.22
CA TRP A 107 38.72 7.42 -4.52
C TRP A 107 38.84 7.98 -5.94
N ASN A 108 37.72 8.06 -6.63
CA ASN A 108 37.66 8.60 -8.00
C ASN A 108 37.64 10.14 -7.97
N ASN A 109 38.00 10.75 -9.11
CA ASN A 109 37.88 12.19 -9.35
C ASN A 109 38.62 13.09 -8.32
N GLY A 110 39.68 12.56 -7.69
CA GLY A 110 40.46 13.29 -6.69
C GLY A 110 39.73 13.50 -5.37
N LEU A 111 38.64 12.76 -5.13
CA LEU A 111 37.91 12.75 -3.87
C LEU A 111 38.76 12.06 -2.77
N SER A 112 38.39 12.24 -1.52
CA SER A 112 38.97 11.53 -0.37
C SER A 112 37.92 11.28 0.69
N LEU A 113 38.22 10.42 1.67
CA LEU A 113 37.31 10.19 2.80
C LEU A 113 37.00 11.47 3.57
N GLU A 114 37.99 12.36 3.76
CA GLU A 114 37.79 13.64 4.43
C GLU A 114 36.84 14.53 3.63
N GLN A 115 37.05 14.66 2.31
CA GLN A 115 36.19 15.46 1.44
C GLN A 115 34.77 14.89 1.34
N TYR A 116 34.63 13.56 1.31
CA TYR A 116 33.34 12.88 1.36
C TYR A 116 32.59 13.19 2.66
N LYS A 117 33.28 13.10 3.81
CA LYS A 117 32.68 13.39 5.13
C LYS A 117 32.38 14.87 5.36
N ALA A 118 33.00 15.76 4.59
CA ALA A 118 32.78 17.20 4.67
C ALA A 118 31.66 17.71 3.74
N SER A 119 31.13 16.89 2.83
CA SER A 119 30.19 17.34 1.80
C SER A 119 28.86 16.61 1.86
N ALA A 120 27.80 17.36 2.20
CA ALA A 120 26.44 16.90 2.10
C ALA A 120 26.10 16.48 0.65
N ASP A 121 26.37 17.36 -0.32
CA ASP A 121 26.03 17.13 -1.72
C ASP A 121 26.65 15.84 -2.28
N VAL A 122 27.90 15.51 -1.92
CA VAL A 122 28.53 14.26 -2.35
C VAL A 122 27.82 13.03 -1.77
N GLN A 123 27.48 13.06 -0.47
CA GLN A 123 26.77 11.95 0.18
C GLN A 123 25.35 11.79 -0.36
N ASP A 124 24.64 12.90 -0.59
CA ASP A 124 23.28 12.89 -1.14
C ASP A 124 23.25 12.43 -2.59
N GLY A 125 24.19 12.90 -3.41
CA GLY A 125 24.31 12.51 -4.81
C GLY A 125 24.59 11.00 -4.96
N ALA A 126 25.44 10.45 -4.08
CA ALA A 126 25.66 9.00 -4.02
C ALA A 126 24.38 8.25 -3.59
N PHE A 127 23.67 8.75 -2.57
CA PHE A 127 22.42 8.14 -2.11
C PHE A 127 21.38 8.10 -3.23
N LYS A 128 21.18 9.22 -3.92
CA LYS A 128 20.30 9.29 -5.09
C LYS A 128 20.69 8.29 -6.16
N THR A 129 21.97 8.23 -6.52
CA THR A 129 22.48 7.33 -7.58
C THR A 129 22.15 5.87 -7.26
N ILE A 130 22.39 5.45 -6.02
CA ILE A 130 22.10 4.08 -5.58
C ILE A 130 20.59 3.82 -5.50
N SER A 131 19.81 4.77 -5.01
CA SER A 131 18.35 4.64 -4.94
C SER A 131 17.68 4.61 -6.32
N ASP A 132 18.20 5.35 -7.30
CA ASP A 132 17.71 5.29 -8.68
C ASP A 132 18.02 3.92 -9.30
N ALA A 133 19.25 3.44 -9.13
CA ALA A 133 19.65 2.10 -9.60
C ALA A 133 18.84 0.99 -8.92
N ALA A 134 18.53 1.16 -7.63
CA ALA A 134 17.67 0.28 -6.86
C ALA A 134 16.27 0.19 -7.44
N TYR A 135 15.64 1.33 -7.71
CA TYR A 135 14.30 1.40 -8.30
C TYR A 135 14.27 0.69 -9.65
N GLN A 136 15.22 0.99 -10.53
CA GLN A 136 15.31 0.37 -11.86
C GLN A 136 15.56 -1.14 -11.79
N GLN A 137 16.34 -1.60 -10.81
CA GLN A 137 16.51 -3.03 -10.56
C GLN A 137 15.20 -3.67 -10.10
N ALA A 138 14.52 -3.06 -9.12
CA ALA A 138 13.28 -3.59 -8.56
C ALA A 138 12.15 -3.68 -9.61
N MET A 139 12.03 -2.69 -10.50
CA MET A 139 11.13 -2.73 -11.66
C MET A 139 11.47 -3.89 -12.61
N ARG A 140 12.76 -4.09 -12.92
CA ARG A 140 13.20 -5.18 -13.82
C ARG A 140 12.99 -6.56 -13.24
N THR A 141 13.08 -6.70 -11.92
CA THR A 141 12.94 -7.99 -11.22
C THR A 141 11.51 -8.28 -10.79
N GLY A 142 10.54 -7.39 -11.08
CA GLY A 142 9.14 -7.54 -10.66
C GLY A 142 8.93 -7.40 -9.15
N VAL A 143 9.87 -6.75 -8.46
CA VAL A 143 9.71 -6.39 -7.04
C VAL A 143 8.85 -5.13 -6.93
N LEU A 144 8.97 -4.22 -7.90
CA LEU A 144 8.09 -3.07 -8.09
C LEU A 144 7.41 -3.17 -9.45
N HIS A 145 6.21 -2.58 -9.55
CA HIS A 145 5.35 -2.56 -10.73
C HIS A 145 4.91 -1.13 -11.06
N GLU A 146 4.48 -0.94 -12.30
CA GLU A 146 3.87 0.33 -12.72
C GLU A 146 2.55 0.55 -11.97
N GLY A 147 2.39 1.73 -11.36
CA GLY A 147 1.24 2.06 -10.52
C GLY A 147 1.43 1.82 -9.02
N ASP A 148 2.58 1.29 -8.60
CA ASP A 148 2.95 1.23 -7.18
C ASP A 148 2.97 2.63 -6.56
N THR A 149 2.58 2.73 -5.28
CA THR A 149 2.55 4.04 -4.63
C THR A 149 3.94 4.54 -4.29
N PRO A 150 4.10 5.87 -4.22
CA PRO A 150 5.33 6.47 -3.69
C PRO A 150 5.73 5.93 -2.30
N GLU A 151 4.79 5.64 -1.40
CA GLU A 151 5.08 5.09 -0.07
C GLU A 151 5.58 3.64 -0.14
N HIS A 152 4.96 2.81 -0.99
CA HIS A 152 5.41 1.44 -1.21
C HIS A 152 6.81 1.43 -1.81
N ILE A 153 7.04 2.22 -2.86
CA ILE A 153 8.34 2.38 -3.50
C ILE A 153 9.39 2.85 -2.48
N ALA A 154 9.09 3.90 -1.71
CA ALA A 154 10.01 4.44 -0.71
C ALA A 154 10.32 3.42 0.40
N GLY A 155 9.31 2.67 0.87
CA GLY A 155 9.50 1.58 1.83
C GLY A 155 10.41 0.47 1.29
N ILE A 156 10.22 0.05 0.04
CA ILE A 156 11.07 -0.96 -0.61
C ILE A 156 12.50 -0.46 -0.80
N LEU A 157 12.67 0.80 -1.19
CA LEU A 157 13.98 1.42 -1.31
C LEU A 157 14.69 1.52 0.05
N LYS A 158 13.97 1.86 1.13
CA LYS A 158 14.51 1.86 2.49
C LYS A 158 14.90 0.45 2.94
N ALA A 159 14.03 -0.53 2.77
CA ALA A 159 14.33 -1.92 3.11
C ALA A 159 15.55 -2.44 2.35
N ARG A 160 15.69 -2.10 1.06
CA ARG A 160 16.86 -2.46 0.25
C ARG A 160 18.14 -1.79 0.71
N HIS A 161 18.09 -0.51 1.10
CA HIS A 161 19.26 0.22 1.61
C HIS A 161 19.90 -0.53 2.78
N ILE A 162 19.08 -1.08 3.67
CA ILE A 162 19.54 -1.66 4.93
C ILE A 162 19.79 -3.17 4.81
N SER A 163 18.91 -3.89 4.11
CA SER A 163 18.93 -5.37 4.04
C SER A 163 19.35 -5.93 2.67
N GLY A 164 19.66 -5.05 1.71
CA GLY A 164 19.98 -5.41 0.33
C GLY A 164 18.77 -5.85 -0.50
N ALA A 165 19.02 -6.19 -1.77
CA ALA A 165 17.95 -6.54 -2.73
C ALA A 165 17.17 -7.80 -2.33
N GLY A 166 17.83 -8.79 -1.72
CA GLY A 166 17.18 -10.01 -1.24
C GLY A 166 16.23 -9.74 -0.07
N GLY A 167 16.63 -8.87 0.87
CA GLY A 167 15.78 -8.47 1.98
C GLY A 167 14.56 -7.66 1.55
N ALA A 168 14.70 -6.78 0.56
CA ALA A 168 13.56 -6.04 -0.01
C ALA A 168 12.56 -6.95 -0.74
N ALA A 169 13.03 -7.93 -1.52
CA ALA A 169 12.17 -8.89 -2.20
C ALA A 169 11.39 -9.79 -1.22
N GLN A 170 12.00 -10.13 -0.07
CA GLN A 170 11.33 -10.88 1.00
C GLN A 170 10.14 -10.12 1.58
N VAL A 171 10.27 -8.80 1.81
CA VAL A 171 9.18 -7.96 2.30
C VAL A 171 7.98 -8.00 1.36
N VAL A 172 8.20 -7.90 0.04
CA VAL A 172 7.12 -8.01 -0.97
C VAL A 172 6.46 -9.38 -0.97
N GLN A 173 7.21 -10.44 -0.64
CA GLN A 173 6.72 -11.83 -0.57
C GLN A 173 6.09 -12.18 0.79
N GLY A 174 5.84 -11.20 1.67
CA GLY A 174 5.27 -11.42 3.00
C GLY A 174 6.20 -12.15 3.97
N SER A 175 7.51 -12.17 3.70
CA SER A 175 8.53 -12.81 4.52
C SER A 175 9.45 -11.77 5.16
N SER A 176 9.78 -11.95 6.44
CA SER A 176 10.70 -11.04 7.15
C SER A 176 11.87 -11.78 7.77
N VAL A 177 13.06 -11.16 7.74
CA VAL A 177 14.24 -11.61 8.49
C VAL A 177 14.55 -10.55 9.51
N ALA A 178 14.44 -10.90 10.79
CA ALA A 178 14.87 -10.06 11.90
C ALA A 178 16.36 -10.29 12.18
N ASP A 179 17.10 -9.22 12.42
CA ASP A 179 18.46 -9.30 12.92
C ASP A 179 18.50 -9.69 14.41
N SER A 180 19.71 -9.88 14.94
CA SER A 180 19.92 -10.23 16.35
C SER A 180 19.47 -9.14 17.34
N ASN A 181 19.20 -7.93 16.85
CA ASN A 181 18.70 -6.80 17.63
C ASN A 181 17.16 -6.68 17.55
N GLY A 182 16.50 -7.58 16.80
CA GLY A 182 15.05 -7.63 16.65
C GLY A 182 14.51 -6.67 15.57
N THR A 183 15.36 -6.03 14.78
CA THR A 183 14.95 -5.13 13.69
C THR A 183 14.89 -5.92 12.39
N SER A 184 13.76 -5.86 11.69
CA SER A 184 13.53 -6.61 10.45
C SER A 184 13.52 -5.71 9.20
N ASN A 185 13.76 -6.33 8.05
CA ASN A 185 13.51 -5.72 6.74
C ASN A 185 12.08 -5.16 6.60
N ALA A 186 11.09 -5.79 7.24
CA ALA A 186 9.72 -5.30 7.29
C ALA A 186 9.57 -4.04 8.16
N ASP A 187 10.31 -3.92 9.27
CA ASP A 187 10.30 -2.71 10.10
C ASP A 187 10.82 -1.51 9.30
N TYR A 188 11.87 -1.70 8.51
CA TYR A 188 12.41 -0.64 7.65
C TYR A 188 11.46 -0.22 6.52
N TYR A 189 10.71 -1.16 5.97
CA TYR A 189 9.64 -0.84 5.03
C TYR A 189 8.53 -0.03 5.73
N ASN A 190 8.12 -0.49 6.91
CA ASN A 190 7.02 0.08 7.70
C ASN A 190 7.31 1.50 8.21
N ASP A 191 8.58 1.84 8.45
CA ASP A 191 8.99 3.18 8.85
C ASP A 191 8.43 4.27 7.93
N ILE A 192 8.37 4.01 6.63
CA ILE A 192 7.80 4.94 5.64
C ILE A 192 6.37 4.53 5.26
N ALA A 193 6.15 3.24 5.00
CA ALA A 193 4.90 2.76 4.45
C ALA A 193 3.72 3.01 5.41
N ILE A 194 3.92 2.80 6.71
CA ILE A 194 2.89 3.03 7.74
C ILE A 194 3.31 4.06 8.78
N ASN A 195 4.29 4.92 8.44
CA ASN A 195 4.83 5.96 9.32
C ASN A 195 5.27 5.44 10.70
N GLN A 196 5.86 4.25 10.77
CA GLN A 196 6.28 3.65 12.05
C GLN A 196 7.34 4.50 12.77
N ASP A 197 8.17 5.26 12.04
CA ASP A 197 9.17 6.17 12.61
C ASP A 197 8.62 7.54 13.05
N ARG A 198 7.34 7.82 12.75
CA ARG A 198 6.59 9.05 13.13
C ARG A 198 7.18 10.36 12.59
N LEU A 199 7.91 10.33 11.47
CA LEU A 199 8.51 11.54 10.90
C LEU A 199 7.50 12.39 10.10
N ASP A 200 6.36 11.84 9.68
CA ASP A 200 5.40 12.51 8.79
C ASP A 200 4.93 13.87 9.30
N ALA A 201 4.59 13.97 10.59
CA ALA A 201 4.12 15.21 11.20
C ALA A 201 5.19 16.32 11.15
N GLY A 202 6.45 15.99 11.47
CA GLY A 202 7.55 16.95 11.38
C GLY A 202 7.87 17.35 9.95
N MET A 203 7.57 16.48 8.98
CA MET A 203 7.72 16.74 7.56
C MET A 203 6.56 17.51 6.93
N GLY A 204 5.44 17.69 7.64
CA GLY A 204 4.23 18.31 7.10
C GLY A 204 3.53 17.43 6.06
N LEU A 205 3.66 16.11 6.18
CA LEU A 205 2.98 15.16 5.32
C LEU A 205 1.54 14.94 5.81
N ASP A 206 0.60 14.79 4.87
CA ASP A 206 -0.81 14.56 5.17
C ASP A 206 -0.98 13.28 6.01
N PRO A 207 -1.51 13.35 7.26
CA PRO A 207 -1.78 12.17 8.08
C PRO A 207 -2.73 11.16 7.43
N ALA A 208 -3.52 11.55 6.42
CA ALA A 208 -4.38 10.64 5.66
C ALA A 208 -3.59 9.64 4.79
N ARG A 209 -2.29 9.87 4.52
CA ARG A 209 -1.41 8.91 3.83
C ARG A 209 -1.27 7.59 4.61
N GLU A 210 -1.25 7.67 5.95
CA GLU A 210 -1.13 6.52 6.85
C GLU A 210 -2.30 5.56 6.64
N ARG A 211 -3.47 6.09 6.26
CA ARG A 211 -4.74 5.35 6.03
C ARG A 211 -4.77 4.59 4.71
N SER A 212 -4.01 5.03 3.70
CA SER A 212 -4.01 4.44 2.35
C SER A 212 -3.15 3.19 2.22
N VAL A 213 -2.13 3.03 3.08
CA VAL A 213 -1.21 1.88 3.06
C VAL A 213 -1.76 0.68 3.85
N LEU A 214 -2.53 0.95 4.90
CA LEU A 214 -3.29 -0.05 5.66
C LEU A 214 -4.29 -0.84 4.81
N ILE A 215 -4.94 -0.16 3.87
CA ILE A 215 -5.87 -0.80 2.94
C ILE A 215 -5.11 -1.75 2.02
N ARG A 216 -3.91 -1.40 1.55
CA ARG A 216 -3.18 -2.20 0.56
C ARG A 216 -2.39 -3.37 1.13
N GLY A 217 -1.82 -3.23 2.33
CA GLY A 217 -1.13 -4.33 3.02
C GLY A 217 -2.08 -5.44 3.46
N ALA A 218 -3.27 -5.09 3.95
CA ALA A 218 -4.34 -6.04 4.26
C ALA A 218 -5.02 -6.63 3.00
N LEU A 219 -4.72 -6.12 1.80
CA LEU A 219 -5.29 -6.59 0.52
C LEU A 219 -4.42 -7.64 -0.20
N GLN A 220 -3.27 -8.06 0.35
CA GLN A 220 -2.49 -9.16 -0.23
C GLN A 220 -3.06 -10.56 0.09
N ASP A 221 -3.75 -10.74 1.21
CA ASP A 221 -4.49 -11.97 1.59
C ASP A 221 -5.89 -11.71 2.20
N GLY A 222 -6.24 -10.45 2.50
CA GLY A 222 -7.58 -10.04 2.92
C GLY A 222 -7.88 -10.14 4.41
N GLN A 223 -6.91 -10.44 5.28
CA GLN A 223 -7.13 -10.64 6.72
C GLN A 223 -5.96 -10.11 7.57
N LEU A 224 -6.20 -9.94 8.87
CA LEU A 224 -5.14 -9.81 9.89
C LEU A 224 -5.09 -11.08 10.74
N ALA A 225 -3.90 -11.63 10.99
CA ALA A 225 -3.72 -12.93 11.63
C ALA A 225 -2.75 -12.94 12.84
N PRO A 226 -2.85 -13.94 13.75
CA PRO A 226 -1.91 -14.09 14.85
C PRO A 226 -0.44 -14.11 14.40
N GLY A 227 0.39 -13.30 15.06
CA GLY A 227 1.81 -13.13 14.73
C GLY A 227 2.11 -11.90 13.88
N GLU A 228 1.11 -11.31 13.22
CA GLU A 228 1.26 -10.06 12.47
C GLU A 228 1.48 -8.85 13.38
N LYS A 229 2.07 -7.80 12.80
CA LYS A 229 2.39 -6.56 13.51
C LYS A 229 2.22 -5.36 12.60
N GLY A 230 2.00 -4.20 13.19
CA GLY A 230 1.91 -2.92 12.51
C GLY A 230 0.61 -2.18 12.82
N GLU A 231 0.43 -1.08 12.11
CA GLU A 231 -0.66 -0.12 12.31
C GLU A 231 -2.05 -0.75 12.08
N GLY A 232 -2.19 -1.73 11.18
CA GLY A 232 -3.46 -2.42 10.93
C GLY A 232 -3.93 -3.21 12.14
N VAL A 233 -2.97 -3.84 12.82
CA VAL A 233 -3.23 -4.54 14.08
C VAL A 233 -3.55 -3.55 15.20
N ARG A 234 -2.89 -2.38 15.23
CA ARG A 234 -3.22 -1.33 16.23
C ARG A 234 -4.64 -0.82 16.04
N GLN A 235 -5.07 -0.57 14.80
CA GLN A 235 -6.44 -0.12 14.50
C GLN A 235 -7.49 -1.19 14.80
N LEU A 236 -7.18 -2.45 14.52
CA LEU A 236 -7.99 -3.58 14.98
C LEU A 236 -8.14 -3.57 16.51
N GLN A 237 -7.03 -3.43 17.24
CA GLN A 237 -7.02 -3.36 18.70
C GLN A 237 -7.82 -2.16 19.21
N GLU A 238 -7.67 -0.98 18.61
CA GLU A 238 -8.42 0.24 18.99
C GLU A 238 -9.91 0.12 18.75
N ALA A 239 -10.32 -0.45 17.61
CA ALA A 239 -11.73 -0.66 17.31
C ALA A 239 -12.35 -1.72 18.21
N LEU A 240 -11.63 -2.81 18.51
CA LEU A 240 -12.03 -3.78 19.52
C LEU A 240 -12.16 -3.12 20.91
N ALA A 241 -11.20 -2.28 21.31
CA ALA A 241 -11.26 -1.54 22.57
C ALA A 241 -12.46 -0.58 22.63
N ALA A 242 -12.73 0.13 21.53
CA ALA A 242 -13.88 1.04 21.42
C ALA A 242 -15.23 0.31 21.52
N GLN A 243 -15.29 -0.95 21.08
CA GLN A 243 -16.45 -1.83 21.24
C GLN A 243 -16.49 -2.55 22.60
N GLY A 244 -15.56 -2.22 23.52
CA GLY A 244 -15.54 -2.73 24.89
C GLY A 244 -14.75 -4.03 25.11
N TYR A 245 -14.03 -4.52 24.10
CA TYR A 245 -13.17 -5.71 24.23
C TYR A 245 -11.84 -5.35 24.89
N THR A 246 -11.41 -6.17 25.87
CA THR A 246 -10.17 -5.90 26.63
C THR A 246 -8.94 -6.44 25.90
N VAL A 247 -8.47 -5.71 24.89
CA VAL A 247 -7.27 -6.05 24.10
C VAL A 247 -5.95 -5.69 24.79
N GLY A 248 -5.99 -4.82 25.81
CA GLY A 248 -4.80 -4.23 26.45
C GLY A 248 -4.43 -2.88 25.83
N THR A 249 -3.17 -2.47 25.95
CA THR A 249 -2.66 -1.28 25.24
C THR A 249 -2.56 -1.63 23.75
N PRO A 250 -3.17 -0.84 22.84
CA PRO A 250 -3.01 -1.04 21.40
C PRO A 250 -1.54 -0.83 20.99
N ASP A 251 -0.80 -1.93 20.87
CA ASP A 251 0.65 -1.97 20.68
C ASP A 251 1.04 -2.37 19.25
N GLY A 252 0.04 -2.63 18.39
CA GLY A 252 0.24 -3.04 17.02
C GLY A 252 0.77 -4.46 16.87
N LYS A 253 0.61 -5.34 17.87
CA LYS A 253 1.05 -6.74 17.80
C LYS A 253 -0.13 -7.69 17.93
N PHE A 254 -0.31 -8.58 16.96
CA PHE A 254 -1.41 -9.52 16.93
C PHE A 254 -1.04 -10.72 17.80
N GLY A 255 -1.02 -10.48 19.12
CA GLY A 255 -0.69 -11.47 20.13
C GLY A 255 -1.91 -12.21 20.68
N PRO A 256 -1.72 -13.10 21.66
CA PRO A 256 -2.79 -13.94 22.21
C PRO A 256 -4.01 -13.15 22.73
N ASN A 257 -3.80 -11.93 23.24
CA ASN A 257 -4.90 -11.08 23.70
C ASN A 257 -5.72 -10.50 22.54
N THR A 258 -5.08 -10.11 21.44
CA THR A 258 -5.77 -9.64 20.22
C THR A 258 -6.55 -10.79 19.59
N GLU A 259 -5.92 -11.97 19.47
CA GLU A 259 -6.59 -13.18 18.98
C GLU A 259 -7.82 -13.55 19.84
N ARG A 260 -7.69 -13.52 21.17
CA ARG A 260 -8.81 -13.77 22.08
C ARG A 260 -9.97 -12.80 21.81
N CYS A 261 -9.69 -11.49 21.75
CA CYS A 261 -10.72 -10.49 21.48
C CYS A 261 -11.33 -10.61 20.08
N VAL A 262 -10.54 -11.02 19.09
CA VAL A 262 -11.04 -11.33 17.73
C VAL A 262 -12.04 -12.48 17.77
N ARG A 263 -11.71 -13.57 18.45
CA ARG A 263 -12.62 -14.72 18.63
C ARG A 263 -13.90 -14.35 19.40
N GLU A 264 -13.76 -13.57 20.47
CA GLU A 264 -14.90 -13.07 21.26
C GLU A 264 -15.83 -12.18 20.42
N TYR A 265 -15.25 -11.31 19.59
CA TYR A 265 -16.00 -10.46 18.66
C TYR A 265 -16.74 -11.29 17.61
N GLN A 266 -16.05 -12.23 16.97
CA GLN A 266 -16.66 -13.14 15.99
C GLN A 266 -17.84 -13.91 16.59
N GLN A 267 -17.66 -14.44 17.80
CA GLN A 267 -18.70 -15.17 18.51
C GLN A 267 -19.91 -14.28 18.86
N ALA A 268 -19.67 -13.06 19.33
CA ALA A 268 -20.74 -12.12 19.68
C ALA A 268 -21.55 -11.64 18.46
N HIS A 269 -20.90 -11.55 17.30
CA HIS A 269 -21.50 -11.08 16.05
C HIS A 269 -21.97 -12.22 15.12
N GLY A 270 -21.92 -13.48 15.57
CA GLY A 270 -22.40 -14.63 14.80
C GLY A 270 -21.55 -14.96 13.56
N MET A 271 -20.27 -14.56 13.56
CA MET A 271 -19.31 -14.82 12.50
C MET A 271 -18.59 -16.16 12.72
N PRO A 272 -18.01 -16.77 11.67
CA PRO A 272 -17.08 -17.88 11.83
C PRO A 272 -15.92 -17.50 12.77
N VAL A 273 -15.64 -18.33 13.77
CA VAL A 273 -14.58 -18.06 14.77
C VAL A 273 -13.23 -18.53 14.20
N THR A 274 -12.68 -17.77 13.26
CA THR A 274 -11.43 -18.09 12.55
C THR A 274 -10.17 -17.68 13.30
N ALA A 275 -10.29 -16.80 14.31
CA ALA A 275 -9.17 -16.16 15.00
C ALA A 275 -8.36 -15.16 14.16
N THR A 276 -8.77 -14.93 12.92
CA THR A 276 -8.24 -13.93 12.02
C THR A 276 -9.28 -12.82 11.85
N ALA A 277 -8.84 -11.57 11.76
CA ALA A 277 -9.72 -10.45 11.45
C ALA A 277 -9.77 -10.27 9.93
N ASP A 278 -10.71 -10.98 9.30
CA ASP A 278 -10.93 -10.90 7.85
C ASP A 278 -11.62 -9.60 7.42
N ALA A 279 -11.66 -9.34 6.12
CA ALA A 279 -12.29 -8.14 5.59
C ALA A 279 -13.76 -7.95 6.04
N ALA A 280 -14.51 -9.02 6.31
CA ALA A 280 -15.91 -8.94 6.76
C ALA A 280 -16.02 -8.59 8.26
N MET A 281 -15.12 -9.14 9.07
CA MET A 281 -14.99 -8.80 10.48
C MET A 281 -14.48 -7.37 10.64
N LEU A 282 -13.38 -7.02 9.97
CA LEU A 282 -12.83 -5.66 9.95
C LEU A 282 -13.92 -4.68 9.53
N ALA A 283 -14.74 -5.05 8.54
CA ALA A 283 -15.87 -4.26 8.12
C ALA A 283 -16.91 -4.01 9.20
N THR A 284 -17.32 -5.08 9.87
CA THR A 284 -18.36 -5.03 10.90
C THR A 284 -17.87 -4.30 12.14
N LEU A 285 -16.56 -4.38 12.42
CA LEU A 285 -15.88 -3.69 13.49
C LEU A 285 -15.65 -2.19 13.18
N GLY A 286 -15.90 -1.77 11.94
CA GLY A 286 -15.63 -0.41 11.46
C GLY A 286 -14.15 -0.14 11.18
N VAL A 287 -13.31 -1.18 11.20
CA VAL A 287 -11.91 -1.14 10.80
C VAL A 287 -11.86 -1.15 9.27
N GLY A 288 -11.52 -0.02 8.66
CA GLY A 288 -11.48 0.13 7.20
C GLY A 288 -12.84 0.21 6.49
N GLN A 289 -13.98 -0.04 7.15
CA GLN A 289 -15.31 0.14 6.54
C GLN A 289 -16.02 1.43 6.92
N HIS A 290 -15.45 2.49 6.38
CA HIS A 290 -16.24 3.57 5.80
C HIS A 290 -16.16 3.60 4.25
N ILE A 291 -15.56 2.58 3.59
CA ILE A 291 -15.18 2.69 2.16
C ILE A 291 -16.03 1.85 1.18
N ARG A 292 -16.87 0.89 1.63
CA ARG A 292 -17.75 0.13 0.69
C ARG A 292 -19.24 0.21 0.95
N GLN A 293 -19.68 0.75 2.08
CA GLN A 293 -21.10 0.95 2.38
C GLN A 293 -21.33 2.31 3.04
N MET A 294 -21.20 3.39 2.27
CA MET A 294 -22.04 4.55 2.47
C MET A 294 -22.57 5.00 1.11
N PRO A 295 -23.90 5.18 0.97
CA PRO A 295 -24.46 5.79 -0.22
C PRO A 295 -23.87 7.20 -0.36
N ASP A 296 -23.61 7.60 -1.60
CA ASP A 296 -23.32 8.97 -2.06
C ASP A 296 -24.21 10.03 -1.38
N GLY A 297 -23.96 10.39 -0.12
CA GLY A 297 -24.82 11.30 0.65
C GLY A 297 -24.04 12.49 1.17
N ALA A 298 -22.98 12.23 1.92
CA ALA A 298 -22.26 13.23 2.70
C ALA A 298 -21.36 14.20 1.89
N LEU A 299 -21.32 14.07 0.56
CA LEU A 299 -20.49 14.90 -0.32
C LEU A 299 -21.22 15.30 -1.62
N ARG A 300 -22.55 15.14 -1.70
CA ARG A 300 -23.29 15.42 -2.96
C ARG A 300 -23.47 16.91 -3.25
N ASP A 301 -23.46 17.78 -2.24
CA ASP A 301 -23.77 19.21 -2.38
C ASP A 301 -22.65 20.14 -1.85
N GLY A 302 -21.54 19.57 -1.38
CA GLY A 302 -20.32 20.30 -1.02
C GLY A 302 -20.39 21.03 0.33
N ARG A 303 -21.14 20.49 1.30
CA ARG A 303 -21.19 20.98 2.69
C ARG A 303 -21.17 19.83 3.69
N LEU A 304 -20.90 20.12 4.96
CA LEU A 304 -21.17 19.21 6.07
C LEU A 304 -22.16 19.83 7.08
N GLU A 305 -23.07 19.03 7.64
CA GLU A 305 -24.09 19.51 8.56
C GLU A 305 -24.48 18.52 9.69
N HIS A 306 -25.29 19.02 10.62
CA HIS A 306 -25.69 18.27 11.80
C HIS A 306 -26.41 16.94 11.46
N GLY A 307 -25.95 15.86 12.09
CA GLY A 307 -26.45 14.50 11.87
C GLY A 307 -25.59 13.67 10.93
N GLU A 308 -24.64 14.28 10.22
CA GLU A 308 -23.65 13.57 9.42
C GLU A 308 -22.57 12.93 10.29
N LYS A 309 -21.97 11.84 9.80
CA LYS A 309 -20.93 11.10 10.51
C LYS A 309 -19.84 10.63 9.55
N GLY A 310 -18.65 10.38 10.07
CA GLY A 310 -17.54 9.79 9.34
C GLY A 310 -16.29 10.66 9.27
N ASP A 311 -15.36 10.31 8.39
CA ASP A 311 -14.03 10.92 8.35
C ASP A 311 -14.03 12.39 7.95
N ALA A 312 -14.97 12.82 7.09
CA ALA A 312 -15.14 14.23 6.75
C ALA A 312 -15.53 15.07 7.98
N VAL A 313 -16.36 14.49 8.87
CA VAL A 313 -16.73 15.11 10.14
C VAL A 313 -15.56 15.11 11.13
N ARG A 314 -14.75 14.05 11.18
CA ARG A 314 -13.52 14.02 12.00
C ARG A 314 -12.52 15.09 11.54
N ALA A 315 -12.33 15.25 10.24
CA ALA A 315 -11.46 16.28 9.66
C ALA A 315 -11.98 17.69 10.02
N LEU A 316 -13.28 17.92 9.91
CA LEU A 316 -13.92 19.16 10.35
C LEU A 316 -13.72 19.43 11.85
N GLN A 317 -13.98 18.45 12.71
CA GLN A 317 -13.81 18.56 14.17
C GLN A 317 -12.34 18.81 14.55
N GLN A 318 -11.40 18.17 13.86
CA GLN A 318 -9.97 18.36 14.08
C GLN A 318 -9.55 19.77 13.65
N ALA A 319 -9.95 20.23 12.47
CA ALA A 319 -9.67 21.58 12.00
C ALA A 319 -10.27 22.66 12.92
N LEU A 320 -11.49 22.45 13.44
CA LEU A 320 -12.10 23.33 14.43
C LEU A 320 -11.27 23.38 15.72
N ARG A 321 -10.80 22.23 16.22
CA ARG A 321 -9.93 22.15 17.39
C ARG A 321 -8.61 22.86 17.18
N ASP A 322 -8.00 22.69 16.01
CA ASP A 322 -6.73 23.33 15.65
C ASP A 322 -6.88 24.85 15.52
N ASN A 323 -8.09 25.33 15.20
CA ASN A 323 -8.47 26.74 15.23
C ASN A 323 -8.97 27.23 16.60
N GLY A 324 -8.74 26.45 17.67
CA GLY A 324 -9.00 26.85 19.05
C GLY A 324 -10.42 26.54 19.57
N GLU A 325 -11.25 25.85 18.79
CA GLU A 325 -12.59 25.45 19.23
C GLU A 325 -12.56 24.22 20.16
N GLN A 326 -13.48 24.20 21.12
CA GLN A 326 -13.62 23.07 22.03
C GLN A 326 -14.60 22.04 21.47
N VAL A 327 -14.08 21.04 20.75
CA VAL A 327 -14.87 19.96 20.16
C VAL A 327 -14.20 18.59 20.32
N GLY A 328 -15.01 17.57 20.58
CA GLY A 328 -14.59 16.16 20.55
C GLY A 328 -14.41 15.69 19.10
N VAL A 329 -13.35 14.94 18.81
CA VAL A 329 -13.09 14.38 17.48
C VAL A 329 -13.54 12.93 17.50
N ASP A 330 -14.85 12.73 17.40
CA ASP A 330 -15.51 11.42 17.44
C ASP A 330 -16.07 11.01 16.07
N GLY A 331 -16.09 11.93 15.10
CA GLY A 331 -16.65 11.71 13.78
C GLY A 331 -18.16 11.75 13.73
N ASP A 332 -18.82 12.29 14.75
CA ASP A 332 -20.26 12.54 14.76
C ASP A 332 -20.54 14.05 14.72
N PHE A 333 -21.27 14.52 13.71
CA PHE A 333 -21.66 15.92 13.58
C PHE A 333 -22.86 16.17 14.50
N GLY A 334 -22.63 16.03 15.80
CA GLY A 334 -23.59 16.30 16.85
C GLY A 334 -23.74 17.80 17.16
N SER A 335 -24.52 18.10 18.20
CA SER A 335 -24.76 19.46 18.66
C SER A 335 -23.48 20.17 19.16
N GLY A 336 -22.51 19.40 19.67
CA GLY A 336 -21.20 19.89 20.06
C GLY A 336 -20.41 20.45 18.86
N THR A 337 -20.33 19.67 17.78
CA THR A 337 -19.67 20.05 16.52
C THR A 337 -20.35 21.26 15.88
N GLN A 338 -21.69 21.27 15.83
CA GLN A 338 -22.45 22.40 15.28
C GLN A 338 -22.23 23.70 16.05
N ARG A 339 -22.15 23.63 17.38
CA ARG A 339 -21.89 24.81 18.21
C ARG A 339 -20.47 25.35 18.03
N ALA A 340 -19.47 24.45 18.01
CA ALA A 340 -18.08 24.82 17.75
C ALA A 340 -17.92 25.47 16.36
N LEU A 341 -18.61 24.92 15.35
CA LEU A 341 -18.58 25.46 14.01
C LEU A 341 -19.19 26.87 13.91
N LYS A 342 -20.31 27.11 14.59
CA LYS A 342 -20.91 28.46 14.65
C LYS A 342 -19.98 29.47 15.30
N HIS A 343 -19.34 29.09 16.40
CA HIS A 343 -18.40 29.96 17.09
C HIS A 343 -17.17 30.28 16.22
N TYR A 344 -16.63 29.28 15.52
CA TYR A 344 -15.58 29.48 14.53
C TYR A 344 -16.01 30.42 13.40
N GLN A 345 -17.20 30.20 12.82
CA GLN A 345 -17.73 31.04 11.74
C GLN A 345 -17.87 32.50 12.18
N GLU A 346 -18.35 32.76 13.40
CA GLU A 346 -18.42 34.11 13.97
C GLU A 346 -17.04 34.75 14.12
N GLY A 347 -16.05 33.99 14.61
CA GLY A 347 -14.67 34.45 14.76
C GLY A 347 -13.95 34.70 13.43
N ALA A 348 -14.28 33.92 12.40
CA ALA A 348 -13.71 34.02 11.05
C ALA A 348 -14.43 35.06 10.16
N GLY A 349 -15.50 35.70 10.65
CA GLY A 349 -16.30 36.66 9.87
C GLY A 349 -17.20 36.02 8.81
N LEU A 350 -17.49 34.73 8.95
CA LEU A 350 -18.38 33.94 8.09
C LEU A 350 -19.82 33.92 8.62
N PRO A 351 -20.82 33.60 7.80
CA PRO A 351 -22.18 33.35 8.28
C PRO A 351 -22.23 32.20 9.31
N SER A 352 -22.72 32.47 10.53
CA SER A 352 -22.86 31.50 11.66
C SER A 352 -24.01 30.50 11.44
N THR A 353 -23.97 29.77 10.34
CA THR A 353 -25.02 28.82 9.93
C THR A 353 -24.93 27.52 10.72
N GLY A 354 -23.74 27.15 11.20
CA GLY A 354 -23.45 25.84 11.77
C GLY A 354 -23.46 24.73 10.72
N VAL A 355 -23.25 25.09 9.47
CA VAL A 355 -23.06 24.20 8.31
C VAL A 355 -21.71 24.52 7.72
N ALA A 356 -20.85 23.51 7.52
CA ALA A 356 -19.53 23.68 6.94
C ALA A 356 -19.65 23.64 5.42
N ASP A 357 -20.10 24.75 4.84
CA ASP A 357 -20.15 24.94 3.40
C ASP A 357 -18.76 25.15 2.79
N ARG A 358 -18.70 25.30 1.46
CA ARG A 358 -17.42 25.46 0.73
C ARG A 358 -16.55 26.60 1.27
N GLU A 359 -17.15 27.72 1.65
CA GLU A 359 -16.41 28.88 2.16
C GLU A 359 -15.84 28.58 3.55
N THR A 360 -16.65 27.94 4.41
CA THR A 360 -16.22 27.48 5.73
C THR A 360 -15.12 26.41 5.65
N LEU A 361 -15.24 25.43 4.74
CA LEU A 361 -14.25 24.38 4.53
C LEU A 361 -12.95 24.92 3.94
N GLN A 362 -13.00 25.93 3.08
CA GLN A 362 -11.81 26.62 2.58
C GLN A 362 -11.10 27.42 3.68
N SER A 363 -11.86 28.12 4.53
CA SER A 363 -11.32 28.86 5.68
C SER A 363 -10.61 27.95 6.68
N LEU A 364 -11.07 26.69 6.79
CA LEU A 364 -10.45 25.64 7.61
C LEU A 364 -9.33 24.87 6.89
N GLU A 365 -8.90 25.33 5.71
CA GLU A 365 -7.89 24.70 4.86
C GLU A 365 -8.23 23.26 4.41
N LEU A 366 -9.48 22.84 4.56
CA LEU A 366 -10.02 21.55 4.09
C LEU A 366 -10.41 21.59 2.59
N GLY A 367 -10.01 22.65 1.87
CA GLY A 367 -10.36 22.84 0.45
C GLY A 367 -9.85 21.73 -0.49
N ALA A 368 -8.78 21.01 -0.12
CA ALA A 368 -8.23 19.90 -0.90
C ALA A 368 -9.16 18.67 -0.93
N LEU A 369 -9.97 18.44 0.13
CA LEU A 369 -11.02 17.41 0.15
C LEU A 369 -12.09 17.65 -0.93
N LEU A 370 -12.29 18.90 -1.34
CA LEU A 370 -13.26 19.30 -2.38
C LEU A 370 -12.71 19.19 -3.81
N GLN A 371 -11.38 19.15 -4.00
CA GLN A 371 -10.75 19.08 -5.32
C GLN A 371 -10.65 17.65 -5.87
N GLN A 372 -10.88 16.64 -5.03
CA GLN A 372 -10.87 15.21 -5.41
C GLN A 372 -12.22 14.74 -5.99
N ILE A 373 -13.17 15.65 -6.22
CA ILE A 373 -14.49 15.37 -6.81
C ILE A 373 -14.51 15.90 -8.27
N PRO A 374 -14.95 15.13 -9.27
CA PRO A 374 -15.21 15.66 -10.60
C PRO A 374 -16.24 16.80 -10.51
N GLN A 375 -15.84 18.00 -10.94
CA GLN A 375 -16.74 19.14 -11.03
C GLN A 375 -17.81 18.84 -12.10
N SER A 376 -19.04 18.53 -11.70
CA SER A 376 -20.17 18.79 -12.58
C SER A 376 -20.41 20.30 -12.63
N PRO A 377 -20.72 20.87 -13.82
CA PRO A 377 -20.83 22.32 -13.95
C PRO A 377 -21.94 22.85 -13.04
N SER A 378 -21.60 23.84 -12.22
CA SER A 378 -22.61 24.64 -11.52
C SER A 378 -23.42 25.43 -12.57
N PRO A 379 -24.76 25.46 -12.48
CA PRO A 379 -25.56 26.34 -13.32
C PRO A 379 -25.33 27.77 -12.85
N SER A 380 -24.68 28.58 -13.69
CA SER A 380 -24.65 30.02 -13.50
C SER A 380 -26.04 30.59 -13.77
N SER A 381 -26.53 31.36 -12.79
CA SER A 381 -27.52 32.44 -12.88
C SER A 381 -28.87 32.17 -13.56
N ALA A 382 -29.91 31.97 -12.74
CA ALA A 382 -31.27 32.44 -13.04
C ALA A 382 -31.97 32.91 -11.76
N THR A 383 -32.42 34.16 -11.78
CA THR A 383 -33.28 34.81 -10.77
C THR A 383 -34.71 34.21 -10.80
N PRO A 384 -35.55 34.42 -9.76
CA PRO A 384 -36.67 33.54 -9.43
C PRO A 384 -37.99 33.88 -10.14
N GLN A 385 -38.81 32.86 -10.44
CA GLN A 385 -40.25 33.01 -10.70
C GLN A 385 -41.03 31.79 -10.16
N PRO A 386 -42.22 31.97 -9.52
CA PRO A 386 -42.78 30.96 -8.62
C PRO A 386 -43.93 30.08 -9.19
N ALA A 387 -44.02 28.89 -8.58
CA ALA A 387 -45.19 28.03 -8.30
C ALA A 387 -46.05 27.46 -9.45
N ALA A 388 -46.09 26.12 -9.56
CA ALA A 388 -47.34 25.34 -9.62
C ALA A 388 -47.13 23.81 -9.58
N ALA A 389 -47.75 23.19 -8.57
CA ALA A 389 -48.46 21.90 -8.53
C ALA A 389 -47.86 20.61 -9.15
N ALA A 390 -47.69 19.61 -8.26
CA ALA A 390 -47.48 18.19 -8.56
C ALA A 390 -48.72 17.48 -9.14
N PRO A 391 -48.52 16.33 -9.80
CA PRO A 391 -49.48 15.21 -9.77
C PRO A 391 -48.87 13.90 -9.18
N PRO A 392 -49.71 12.93 -8.77
CA PRO A 392 -49.39 11.85 -7.82
C PRO A 392 -48.88 10.55 -8.50
N PRO A 393 -48.41 9.54 -7.74
CA PRO A 393 -47.80 8.33 -8.30
C PRO A 393 -48.86 7.28 -8.67
N PRO A 394 -48.61 6.36 -9.63
CA PRO A 394 -49.42 5.17 -9.77
C PRO A 394 -48.81 3.96 -9.05
N SER A 395 -49.73 3.23 -8.44
CA SER A 395 -49.62 2.03 -7.62
C SER A 395 -49.09 0.77 -8.34
N ALA A 396 -48.45 -0.12 -7.58
CA ALA A 396 -48.32 -1.56 -7.87
C ALA A 396 -49.71 -2.23 -7.94
N PRO A 397 -49.96 -3.43 -8.54
CA PRO A 397 -49.19 -4.70 -8.44
C PRO A 397 -49.29 -5.60 -9.72
N PRO A 398 -49.13 -6.96 -9.73
CA PRO A 398 -48.50 -7.92 -8.80
C PRO A 398 -47.40 -8.80 -9.46
N SER A 399 -46.73 -9.57 -8.58
CA SER A 399 -45.73 -10.59 -8.89
C SER A 399 -46.23 -11.68 -9.85
N THR A 400 -45.53 -11.86 -10.98
CA THR A 400 -45.43 -13.13 -11.70
C THR A 400 -43.99 -13.30 -12.20
N ALA A 401 -43.24 -14.20 -11.56
CA ALA A 401 -42.20 -14.95 -12.24
C ALA A 401 -42.90 -16.04 -13.10
N PRO A 402 -42.32 -16.52 -14.23
CA PRO A 402 -40.90 -16.78 -14.37
C PRO A 402 -40.25 -16.44 -15.74
N THR A 403 -38.91 -16.43 -15.72
CA THR A 403 -37.99 -16.72 -16.83
C THR A 403 -37.96 -15.76 -18.03
N THR A 404 -36.93 -14.91 -18.12
CA THR A 404 -35.76 -15.07 -19.03
C THR A 404 -34.89 -13.81 -18.86
N ALA A 405 -34.06 -13.76 -17.82
CA ALA A 405 -32.85 -12.96 -17.89
C ALA A 405 -31.93 -13.74 -18.83
N ALA A 406 -31.44 -13.11 -19.90
CA ALA A 406 -30.42 -13.71 -20.75
C ALA A 406 -29.27 -14.21 -19.85
N ALA A 407 -29.15 -15.53 -19.74
CA ALA A 407 -28.05 -16.16 -19.02
C ALA A 407 -26.78 -15.78 -19.76
N ALA A 408 -25.88 -15.03 -19.10
CA ALA A 408 -24.49 -14.98 -19.51
C ALA A 408 -24.02 -16.43 -19.67
N VAL A 409 -23.53 -16.79 -20.86
CA VAL A 409 -23.07 -18.15 -21.17
C VAL A 409 -21.96 -18.49 -20.18
N SER A 410 -22.12 -19.56 -19.42
CA SER A 410 -21.14 -19.97 -18.41
C SER A 410 -19.94 -20.59 -19.12
N MET A 411 -18.73 -20.47 -18.59
CA MET A 411 -17.55 -21.18 -19.11
C MET A 411 -17.68 -22.71 -18.99
N ALA A 412 -18.63 -23.18 -18.17
CA ALA A 412 -19.07 -24.58 -18.16
C ALA A 412 -19.79 -25.00 -19.44
N ASP A 413 -20.37 -24.07 -20.20
CA ASP A 413 -21.09 -24.36 -21.43
C ASP A 413 -20.12 -24.59 -22.60
N PRO A 414 -20.32 -25.64 -23.43
CA PRO A 414 -19.45 -25.93 -24.58
C PRO A 414 -19.34 -24.81 -25.62
N GLY A 415 -20.26 -23.85 -25.62
CA GLY A 415 -20.26 -22.69 -26.52
C GLY A 415 -19.42 -21.50 -26.03
N HIS A 416 -18.89 -21.54 -24.81
CA HIS A 416 -18.11 -20.43 -24.26
C HIS A 416 -16.66 -20.44 -24.79
N PRO A 417 -16.06 -19.28 -25.16
CA PRO A 417 -14.69 -19.21 -25.66
C PRO A 417 -13.64 -19.87 -24.74
N GLU A 418 -13.89 -19.80 -23.43
CA GLU A 418 -12.98 -20.31 -22.39
C GLU A 418 -13.31 -21.72 -21.91
N HIS A 419 -14.28 -22.38 -22.53
CA HIS A 419 -14.70 -23.74 -22.17
C HIS A 419 -13.55 -24.74 -22.27
N ALA A 420 -12.68 -24.61 -23.27
CA ALA A 420 -11.57 -25.53 -23.46
C ALA A 420 -10.58 -25.49 -22.27
N MET A 421 -10.27 -24.28 -21.77
CA MET A 421 -9.38 -24.10 -20.62
C MET A 421 -10.06 -24.56 -19.33
N TYR A 422 -11.34 -24.24 -19.15
CA TYR A 422 -12.16 -24.70 -18.04
C TYR A 422 -12.22 -26.22 -17.95
N ALA A 423 -12.61 -26.91 -19.04
CA ALA A 423 -12.66 -28.37 -19.08
C ALA A 423 -11.29 -29.01 -18.81
N ALA A 424 -10.21 -28.40 -19.30
CA ALA A 424 -8.85 -28.87 -19.05
C ALA A 424 -8.42 -28.72 -17.58
N VAL A 425 -8.90 -27.69 -16.87
CA VAL A 425 -8.65 -27.49 -15.43
C VAL A 425 -9.50 -28.46 -14.61
N VAL A 426 -10.78 -28.63 -14.94
CA VAL A 426 -11.68 -29.61 -14.29
C VAL A 426 -11.05 -30.99 -14.31
N GLY A 427 -10.62 -31.49 -15.48
CA GLY A 427 -9.99 -32.81 -15.58
C GLY A 427 -8.68 -32.95 -14.77
N LYS A 428 -7.94 -31.85 -14.57
CA LYS A 428 -6.72 -31.84 -13.75
C LYS A 428 -7.04 -31.89 -12.26
N LEU A 429 -8.04 -31.12 -11.83
CA LEU A 429 -8.51 -31.17 -10.44
C LEU A 429 -9.13 -32.53 -10.11
N GLU A 430 -9.87 -33.14 -11.04
CA GLU A 430 -10.41 -34.50 -10.86
C GLU A 430 -9.29 -35.53 -10.70
N ALA A 431 -8.20 -35.39 -11.47
CA ALA A 431 -7.03 -36.28 -11.38
C ALA A 431 -6.26 -36.16 -10.04
N LEU A 432 -6.49 -35.09 -9.25
CA LEU A 432 -5.89 -34.95 -7.92
C LEU A 432 -6.57 -35.84 -6.87
N GLY A 433 -7.81 -36.29 -7.09
CA GLY A 433 -8.55 -37.15 -6.14
C GLY A 433 -8.61 -36.56 -4.73
N ASP A 434 -8.37 -37.39 -3.71
CA ASP A 434 -8.38 -36.98 -2.29
C ASP A 434 -7.38 -35.86 -1.95
N ARG A 435 -6.36 -35.64 -2.79
CA ARG A 435 -5.38 -34.55 -2.62
C ARG A 435 -5.93 -33.18 -3.01
N GLY A 436 -7.06 -33.13 -3.73
CA GLY A 436 -7.76 -31.88 -4.06
C GLY A 436 -8.70 -31.40 -2.93
N ALA A 437 -9.06 -32.27 -1.99
CA ALA A 437 -9.90 -31.96 -0.82
C ALA A 437 -11.22 -31.19 -1.11
N PHE A 438 -11.84 -31.39 -2.27
CA PHE A 438 -13.12 -30.73 -2.61
C PHE A 438 -14.32 -31.45 -1.99
N GLN A 439 -15.26 -30.70 -1.40
CA GLN A 439 -16.52 -31.23 -0.87
C GLN A 439 -17.55 -31.48 -1.99
N GLY A 440 -17.18 -32.28 -2.98
CA GLY A 440 -18.03 -32.65 -4.12
C GLY A 440 -17.73 -31.90 -5.41
N ARG A 441 -18.41 -32.33 -6.48
CA ARG A 441 -18.17 -31.87 -7.86
C ARG A 441 -18.38 -30.37 -8.05
N GLU A 442 -19.38 -29.81 -7.37
CA GLU A 442 -19.69 -28.38 -7.47
C GLU A 442 -18.53 -27.51 -6.95
N ALA A 443 -17.91 -27.88 -5.81
CA ALA A 443 -16.75 -27.16 -5.28
C ALA A 443 -15.53 -27.25 -6.22
N LEU A 444 -15.35 -28.41 -6.86
CA LEU A 444 -14.30 -28.60 -7.87
C LEU A 444 -14.53 -27.74 -9.11
N GLU A 445 -15.76 -27.69 -9.61
CA GLU A 445 -16.14 -26.88 -10.78
C GLU A 445 -15.99 -25.39 -10.52
N ARG A 446 -16.41 -24.90 -9.34
CA ARG A 446 -16.16 -23.53 -8.89
C ARG A 446 -14.66 -23.20 -8.86
N ALA A 447 -13.87 -24.10 -8.28
CA ALA A 447 -12.42 -23.92 -8.23
C ALA A 447 -11.78 -23.92 -9.61
N ALA A 448 -12.28 -24.76 -10.53
CA ALA A 448 -11.83 -24.73 -11.92
C ALA A 448 -12.15 -23.38 -12.59
N GLY A 449 -13.35 -22.83 -12.36
CA GLY A 449 -13.75 -21.52 -12.86
C GLY A 449 -12.80 -20.41 -12.38
N GLN A 450 -12.47 -20.39 -11.10
CA GLN A 450 -11.55 -19.38 -10.55
C GLN A 450 -10.12 -19.56 -11.07
N ILE A 451 -9.62 -20.78 -11.17
CA ILE A 451 -8.28 -21.05 -11.73
C ILE A 451 -8.17 -20.54 -13.17
N VAL A 452 -9.22 -20.65 -13.99
CA VAL A 452 -9.23 -20.11 -15.35
C VAL A 452 -9.13 -18.59 -15.36
N VAL A 453 -9.86 -17.91 -14.47
CA VAL A 453 -9.78 -16.43 -14.32
C VAL A 453 -8.36 -16.02 -13.95
N GLU A 454 -7.78 -16.59 -12.90
CA GLU A 454 -6.45 -16.21 -12.41
C GLU A 454 -5.35 -16.52 -13.43
N ALA A 455 -5.46 -17.65 -14.13
CA ALA A 455 -4.54 -18.01 -15.19
C ALA A 455 -4.58 -16.98 -16.33
N LYS A 456 -5.77 -16.55 -16.76
CA LYS A 456 -5.93 -15.53 -17.80
C LYS A 456 -5.43 -14.15 -17.38
N VAL A 457 -5.73 -13.72 -16.15
CA VAL A 457 -5.20 -12.47 -15.57
C VAL A 457 -3.68 -12.48 -15.56
N SER A 458 -3.09 -13.61 -15.21
CA SER A 458 -1.64 -13.82 -15.18
C SER A 458 -1.02 -14.09 -16.55
N GLY A 459 -1.82 -13.99 -17.62
CA GLY A 459 -1.38 -14.11 -19.01
C GLY A 459 -1.12 -15.54 -19.50
N LEU A 460 -1.49 -16.57 -18.73
CA LEU A 460 -1.41 -17.99 -19.16
C LEU A 460 -2.35 -18.21 -20.35
N GLN A 461 -1.83 -18.86 -21.40
CA GLN A 461 -2.63 -19.16 -22.59
C GLN A 461 -3.33 -20.53 -22.48
N LYS A 462 -2.81 -21.40 -21.60
CA LYS A 462 -3.37 -22.71 -21.25
C LYS A 462 -2.92 -23.11 -19.85
N VAL A 463 -3.57 -24.13 -19.29
CA VAL A 463 -3.14 -24.77 -18.04
C VAL A 463 -2.71 -26.20 -18.34
N ASP A 464 -1.41 -26.47 -18.27
CA ASP A 464 -0.80 -27.79 -18.52
C ASP A 464 -0.79 -28.66 -17.25
N HIS A 465 -0.64 -28.04 -16.07
CA HIS A 465 -0.71 -28.73 -14.78
C HIS A 465 -1.48 -27.90 -13.73
N VAL A 466 -2.15 -28.60 -12.81
CA VAL A 466 -2.66 -28.02 -11.56
C VAL A 466 -2.09 -28.85 -10.44
N VAL A 467 -1.32 -28.23 -9.55
CA VAL A 467 -0.67 -28.92 -8.44
C VAL A 467 -1.14 -28.35 -7.11
N PRO A 468 -1.39 -29.19 -6.09
CA PRO A 468 -1.73 -28.69 -4.75
C PRO A 468 -0.52 -27.98 -4.13
N SER A 469 -0.79 -26.89 -3.41
CA SER A 469 0.21 -26.12 -2.68
C SER A 469 0.27 -26.54 -1.22
N ASN A 470 1.44 -26.42 -0.59
CA ASN A 470 1.62 -26.72 0.84
C ASN A 470 0.96 -25.68 1.76
N ASN A 471 0.58 -24.51 1.22
CA ASN A 471 -0.02 -23.40 1.97
C ASN A 471 -1.56 -23.40 1.87
N GLY A 472 -2.17 -24.50 1.43
CA GLY A 472 -3.56 -24.52 0.96
C GLY A 472 -3.66 -23.94 -0.46
N GLY A 473 -4.61 -24.36 -1.29
CA GLY A 473 -4.73 -23.87 -2.67
C GLY A 473 -4.02 -24.70 -3.74
N PHE A 474 -4.01 -24.15 -4.95
CA PHE A 474 -3.52 -24.79 -6.17
C PHE A 474 -2.56 -23.87 -6.92
N ILE A 475 -1.63 -24.46 -7.65
CA ILE A 475 -0.77 -23.74 -8.59
C ILE A 475 -1.13 -24.22 -9.99
N ALA A 476 -1.66 -23.32 -10.81
CA ALA A 476 -1.85 -23.56 -12.23
C ALA A 476 -0.56 -23.24 -12.97
N VAL A 477 -0.09 -24.18 -13.78
CA VAL A 477 1.20 -24.12 -14.46
C VAL A 477 1.00 -24.30 -15.96
N GLU A 478 1.69 -23.48 -16.74
CA GLU A 478 1.86 -23.61 -18.17
C GLU A 478 3.32 -23.94 -18.50
N GLY A 479 3.54 -24.96 -19.33
CA GLY A 479 4.83 -25.59 -19.52
C GLY A 479 5.03 -26.83 -18.65
N GLY A 480 6.16 -27.52 -18.84
CA GLY A 480 6.48 -28.71 -18.04
C GLY A 480 6.88 -28.35 -16.61
N LEU A 481 6.51 -29.16 -15.61
CA LEU A 481 6.86 -28.90 -14.20
C LEU A 481 8.38 -28.83 -13.92
N GLN A 482 9.21 -29.39 -14.80
CA GLN A 482 10.67 -29.37 -14.72
C GLN A 482 11.31 -28.37 -15.70
N ASP A 483 10.49 -27.63 -16.45
CA ASP A 483 10.96 -26.59 -17.35
C ASP A 483 11.18 -25.31 -16.54
N PRO A 484 12.41 -24.74 -16.46
CA PRO A 484 12.65 -23.50 -15.74
C PRO A 484 11.91 -22.28 -16.35
N ALA A 485 11.42 -22.37 -17.59
CA ALA A 485 10.61 -21.35 -18.23
C ALA A 485 9.11 -21.51 -18.02
N HIS A 486 8.66 -22.46 -17.18
CA HIS A 486 7.23 -22.60 -16.88
C HIS A 486 6.66 -21.32 -16.27
N ARG A 487 5.43 -20.99 -16.64
CA ARG A 487 4.67 -19.90 -16.02
C ARG A 487 3.73 -20.50 -15.01
N ARG A 488 3.55 -19.83 -13.87
CA ARG A 488 2.67 -20.33 -12.81
C ARG A 488 1.90 -19.21 -12.14
N VAL A 489 0.70 -19.54 -11.70
CA VAL A 489 -0.14 -18.69 -10.85
C VAL A 489 -0.64 -19.52 -9.69
N TYR A 490 -0.61 -18.94 -8.48
CA TYR A 490 -1.18 -19.54 -7.29
C TYR A 490 -2.64 -19.10 -7.13
N VAL A 491 -3.50 -20.02 -6.73
CA VAL A 491 -4.93 -19.80 -6.52
C VAL A 491 -5.30 -20.41 -5.17
N ASP A 492 -5.79 -19.57 -4.26
CA ASP A 492 -6.22 -20.03 -2.94
C ASP A 492 -7.48 -20.93 -3.05
N GLN A 493 -7.51 -22.03 -2.28
CA GLN A 493 -8.61 -23.00 -2.36
C GLN A 493 -9.91 -22.44 -1.78
N ALA A 494 -9.84 -21.64 -0.71
CA ALA A 494 -11.02 -21.08 -0.08
C ALA A 494 -11.65 -20.00 -0.98
N GLN A 495 -10.84 -19.19 -1.65
CA GLN A 495 -11.32 -18.27 -2.69
C GLN A 495 -11.90 -19.04 -3.89
N ALA A 496 -11.22 -20.09 -4.34
CA ALA A 496 -11.60 -20.83 -5.54
C ALA A 496 -13.00 -21.46 -5.44
N VAL A 497 -13.46 -21.86 -4.24
CA VAL A 497 -14.77 -22.51 -4.06
C VAL A 497 -15.92 -21.54 -3.74
N ASN A 498 -15.61 -20.28 -3.45
CA ASN A 498 -16.58 -19.28 -2.99
C ASN A 498 -17.29 -18.52 -4.12
N GLN A 499 -16.81 -18.67 -5.36
CA GLN A 499 -17.39 -18.04 -6.53
C GLN A 499 -18.06 -19.08 -7.44
N SER A 500 -19.26 -18.78 -7.95
CA SER A 500 -19.91 -19.66 -8.92
C SER A 500 -19.21 -19.60 -10.28
N VAL A 501 -19.30 -20.65 -11.09
CA VAL A 501 -18.69 -20.67 -12.43
C VAL A 501 -19.25 -19.54 -13.31
N GLU A 502 -20.54 -19.21 -13.15
CA GLU A 502 -21.19 -18.10 -13.84
C GLU A 502 -20.63 -16.74 -13.41
N GLN A 503 -20.31 -16.58 -12.12
CA GLN A 503 -19.67 -15.36 -11.62
C GLN A 503 -18.25 -15.22 -12.18
N SER A 504 -17.47 -16.31 -12.18
CA SER A 504 -16.13 -16.33 -12.80
C SER A 504 -16.20 -16.06 -14.32
N SER A 505 -17.28 -16.49 -14.99
CA SER A 505 -17.49 -16.25 -16.42
C SER A 505 -17.71 -14.76 -16.70
N ARG A 506 -18.59 -14.11 -15.93
CA ARG A 506 -18.85 -12.66 -16.04
C ARG A 506 -17.62 -11.81 -15.70
N GLN A 507 -16.84 -12.25 -14.71
CA GLN A 507 -15.58 -11.59 -14.36
C GLN A 507 -14.64 -11.59 -15.56
N LEU A 508 -14.44 -12.74 -16.20
CA LEU A 508 -13.56 -12.86 -17.35
C LEU A 508 -14.04 -12.07 -18.58
N GLU A 509 -15.35 -12.03 -18.82
CA GLU A 509 -15.96 -11.17 -19.86
C GLU A 509 -15.66 -9.69 -19.62
N THR A 510 -15.77 -9.23 -18.37
CA THR A 510 -15.49 -7.84 -17.97
C THR A 510 -14.02 -7.51 -18.23
N LEU A 511 -13.10 -8.38 -17.81
CA LEU A 511 -11.66 -8.18 -18.04
C LEU A 511 -11.31 -8.15 -19.54
N ASN A 512 -11.88 -9.06 -20.33
CA ASN A 512 -11.64 -9.09 -21.77
C ASN A 512 -12.17 -7.82 -22.47
N ALA A 513 -13.31 -7.30 -22.04
CA ALA A 513 -13.86 -6.05 -22.55
C ALA A 513 -12.96 -4.84 -22.21
N ASP A 514 -12.39 -4.81 -21.01
CA ASP A 514 -11.47 -3.74 -20.59
C ASP A 514 -10.13 -3.81 -21.31
N VAL A 515 -9.55 -5.00 -21.49
CA VAL A 515 -8.33 -5.20 -22.29
C VAL A 515 -8.54 -4.77 -23.74
N GLN A 516 -9.67 -5.12 -24.36
CA GLN A 516 -9.99 -4.68 -25.72
C GLN A 516 -10.19 -3.16 -25.82
N ARG A 517 -10.78 -2.53 -24.81
CA ARG A 517 -10.91 -1.06 -24.75
C ARG A 517 -9.56 -0.37 -24.64
N LEU A 518 -8.66 -0.89 -23.82
CA LEU A 518 -7.30 -0.35 -23.66
C LEU A 518 -6.49 -0.49 -24.96
N GLN A 519 -6.54 -1.65 -25.61
CA GLN A 519 -5.89 -1.90 -26.90
C GLN A 519 -6.49 -1.07 -28.04
N ALA A 520 -7.79 -0.74 -27.99
CA ALA A 520 -8.43 0.14 -28.97
C ALA A 520 -8.09 1.62 -28.78
N GLN A 521 -7.59 2.03 -27.61
CA GLN A 521 -7.18 3.41 -27.30
C GLN A 521 -5.72 3.70 -27.68
N GLU A 522 -4.86 2.67 -27.80
CA GLU A 522 -3.45 2.80 -28.20
C GLU A 522 -3.22 3.43 -29.60
N PRO A 523 -4.02 3.13 -30.66
CA PRO A 523 -3.84 3.78 -31.96
C PRO A 523 -4.22 5.27 -31.96
N ALA A 524 -5.20 5.65 -31.12
CA ALA A 524 -5.69 7.03 -31.02
C ALA A 524 -4.69 7.94 -30.30
N GLN A 525 -3.98 7.43 -29.30
CA GLN A 525 -2.92 8.17 -28.61
C GLN A 525 -1.63 8.29 -29.45
N ASN A 526 -1.31 7.28 -30.27
CA ASN A 526 -0.15 7.35 -31.17
C ASN A 526 -0.37 8.27 -32.38
N GLN A 527 -1.63 8.49 -32.83
CA GLN A 527 -1.93 9.50 -33.85
C GLN A 527 -1.90 10.94 -33.28
N ALA A 528 -2.25 11.14 -32.01
CA ALA A 528 -2.21 12.46 -31.36
C ALA A 528 -0.79 12.97 -31.07
N ARG A 529 0.20 12.06 -30.97
CA ARG A 529 1.63 12.41 -30.76
C ARG A 529 2.42 12.67 -32.05
N GLY A 530 1.80 12.49 -33.23
CA GLY A 530 2.44 12.67 -34.53
C GLY A 530 1.86 13.82 -35.35
N MET A 531 2.18 15.07 -35.01
CA MET A 531 2.10 16.18 -35.98
C MET A 531 3.35 17.08 -35.86
N PRO A 532 4.08 17.31 -36.98
CA PRO A 532 5.23 18.19 -37.00
C PRO A 532 4.80 19.63 -37.31
N MET A 533 5.44 20.59 -36.66
CA MET A 533 5.90 21.85 -37.27
C MET A 533 7.20 22.28 -36.60
#